data_AF-A0A6A5YM75-F1
#
_entry.id   AF-A0A6A5YM75-F1
#
_cell.length_a   1.000
_cell.length_b   1.000
_cell.length_c   1.000
_cell.angle_alpha   90.00
_cell.angle_beta   90.00
_cell.angle_gamma   90.00
#
_symmetry.space_group_name_H-M   'P 1'
#
loop_
_entity.id
_entity.type
_entity.pdbx_description
1 polymer ?
#
loop_
_entity_poly.entity_id
_entity_poly.type
_entity_poly.pdbx_seq_one_letter_code
_entity_poly.pdbx_strand_id
1 'polypeptide(L)'
;MDCLLDNGAEAQPSLLQSLNTSRLLQLPIEIRLQIFYHLFGPSSSSSSTPRLIIRKASDIVPPICLVNHQVHIEALPIYIQSRILVPTNIDVLPTLTILMDGIPENKGFESIRKLNLNHFALPPTHAVKAMHFITLCSKLEDLTLTLDCREFTHPLERASITNLFHLDTIIPLPYLRTLRIDIDTSPEPLPPDPLQHLPMMRNMQRTKIVRDGVVVEKRRSRSMRAYTFYKGNDTVEGQVREWFKDRFREVGRDVEVLGDGV
;
A
#
# COMPACT_ATOMS: atom_id res chain seq x y z
N MET A 1 46.07 36.03 27.08
CA MET A 1 46.91 35.76 25.90
C MET A 1 48.11 34.98 26.41
N ASP A 2 48.27 33.66 26.23
CA ASP A 2 47.61 32.71 25.33
C ASP A 2 47.64 31.29 25.95
N CYS A 3 46.65 30.49 25.53
CA CYS A 3 46.29 29.12 25.92
C CYS A 3 47.39 28.11 25.54
N LEU A 4 47.82 27.13 26.35
CA LEU A 4 47.15 25.87 26.78
C LEU A 4 46.49 25.14 25.60
N LEU A 5 47.14 24.16 24.97
CA LEU A 5 47.39 22.74 25.32
C LEU A 5 46.36 21.77 24.70
N ASP A 6 46.94 20.77 24.02
CA ASP A 6 46.50 19.40 23.77
C ASP A 6 45.13 19.11 23.13
N ASN A 7 45.21 18.72 21.85
CA ASN A 7 44.18 17.98 21.13
C ASN A 7 44.25 16.49 21.50
N GLY A 8 43.61 16.13 22.63
CA GLY A 8 43.24 14.75 22.94
C GLY A 8 41.89 14.42 22.31
N ALA A 9 41.88 13.57 21.28
CA ALA A 9 40.67 13.05 20.68
C ALA A 9 39.97 12.09 21.66
N GLU A 10 39.04 12.61 22.46
CA GLU A 10 38.07 11.78 23.20
C GLU A 10 37.07 11.18 22.21
N ALA A 11 37.27 9.91 21.87
CA ALA A 11 36.30 9.10 21.18
C ALA A 11 35.02 9.00 22.02
N GLN A 12 33.89 9.41 21.45
CA GLN A 12 32.57 9.42 22.10
C GLN A 12 32.21 8.05 22.72
N PRO A 13 32.07 7.95 24.05
CA PRO A 13 31.73 6.70 24.75
C PRO A 13 30.27 6.24 24.56
N SER A 14 29.43 7.03 23.87
CA SER A 14 27.99 6.76 23.69
C SER A 14 27.68 5.63 22.71
N LEU A 15 28.53 5.42 21.69
CA LEU A 15 28.31 4.34 20.70
C LEU A 15 28.64 2.95 21.25
N LEU A 16 29.65 2.84 22.12
CA LEU A 16 30.01 1.56 22.75
C LEU A 16 29.01 1.15 23.84
N GLN A 17 28.36 2.10 24.51
CA GLN A 17 27.29 1.79 25.47
C GLN A 17 26.00 1.31 24.80
N SER A 18 25.64 1.82 23.61
CA SER A 18 24.46 1.34 22.89
C SER A 18 24.70 -0.03 22.21
N LEU A 19 25.93 -0.34 21.83
CA LEU A 19 26.31 -1.67 21.35
C LEU A 19 26.21 -2.75 22.45
N ASN A 20 26.43 -2.38 23.71
CA ASN A 20 26.32 -3.29 24.86
C ASN A 20 24.86 -3.61 25.26
N THR A 21 23.86 -2.88 24.76
CA THR A 21 22.44 -3.11 25.12
C THR A 21 21.68 -3.97 24.11
N SER A 22 22.17 -4.16 22.89
CA SER A 22 21.55 -5.09 21.94
C SER A 22 21.85 -6.53 22.35
N ARG A 23 20.84 -7.25 22.84
CA ARG A 23 20.99 -8.67 23.19
C ARG A 23 21.08 -9.56 21.95
N LEU A 24 20.65 -9.10 20.77
CA LEU A 24 20.96 -9.80 19.52
C LEU A 24 22.47 -9.95 19.33
N LEU A 25 23.26 -8.91 19.59
CA LEU A 25 24.72 -8.95 19.48
C LEU A 25 25.38 -9.86 20.54
N GLN A 26 24.69 -10.12 21.65
CA GLN A 26 25.12 -11.06 22.70
C GLN A 26 24.81 -12.52 22.36
N LEU A 27 23.96 -12.79 21.36
CA LEU A 27 23.69 -14.16 20.91
C LEU A 27 24.91 -14.74 20.17
N PRO A 28 25.14 -16.07 20.28
CA PRO A 28 26.12 -16.77 19.46
C PRO A 28 25.94 -16.42 17.97
N ILE A 29 27.06 -16.30 17.26
CA ILE A 29 27.04 -15.85 15.86
C ILE A 29 26.21 -16.79 14.98
N GLU A 30 26.18 -18.08 15.30
CA GLU A 30 25.39 -19.11 14.63
C GLU A 30 23.89 -18.81 14.76
N ILE A 31 23.43 -18.41 15.95
CA ILE A 31 22.02 -18.07 16.18
C ILE A 31 21.69 -16.75 15.48
N ARG A 32 22.57 -15.75 15.52
CA ARG A 32 22.38 -14.51 14.76
C ARG A 32 22.27 -14.77 13.27
N LEU A 33 23.14 -15.62 12.72
CA LEU A 33 23.11 -16.02 11.32
C LEU A 33 21.83 -16.78 11.01
N GLN A 34 21.37 -17.69 11.87
CA GLN A 34 20.08 -18.38 11.69
C GLN A 34 18.90 -17.41 11.69
N ILE A 35 18.86 -16.46 12.63
CA ILE A 35 17.85 -15.39 12.65
C ILE A 35 17.91 -14.60 11.33
N PHE A 36 19.11 -14.19 10.92
CA PHE A 36 19.30 -13.44 9.69
C PHE A 36 18.85 -14.22 8.45
N TYR A 37 19.26 -15.48 8.29
CA TYR A 37 18.82 -16.34 7.19
C TYR A 37 17.33 -16.65 7.24
N HIS A 38 16.72 -16.74 8.41
CA HIS A 38 15.29 -17.00 8.51
C HIS A 38 14.45 -15.76 8.13
N LEU A 39 14.91 -14.57 8.54
CA LEU A 39 14.21 -13.30 8.30
C LEU A 39 14.46 -12.73 6.89
N PHE A 40 15.71 -12.79 6.45
CA PHE A 40 16.25 -12.13 5.26
C PHE A 40 16.85 -13.12 4.26
N GLY A 41 16.70 -14.43 4.49
CA GLY A 41 17.24 -15.45 3.60
C GLY A 41 16.79 -15.24 2.15
N PRO A 42 17.64 -15.65 1.20
CA PRO A 42 17.36 -15.43 -0.22
C PRO A 42 16.02 -16.07 -0.58
N SER A 43 15.06 -15.22 -0.95
CA SER A 43 13.87 -15.67 -1.65
C SER A 43 14.37 -16.19 -2.99
N SER A 44 14.22 -17.49 -3.27
CA SER A 44 14.84 -18.21 -4.39
C SER A 44 14.42 -17.75 -5.79
N SER A 45 13.78 -16.60 -5.93
CA SER A 45 13.37 -16.03 -7.21
C SER A 45 13.11 -14.53 -7.12
N SER A 46 13.76 -13.78 -8.03
CA SER A 46 13.50 -12.40 -8.48
C SER A 46 14.04 -11.23 -7.63
N SER A 47 14.60 -10.24 -8.34
CA SER A 47 15.19 -9.00 -7.83
C SER A 47 14.19 -8.01 -7.18
N SER A 48 12.97 -8.43 -6.88
CA SER A 48 11.91 -7.58 -6.35
C SER A 48 11.87 -7.62 -4.82
N THR A 49 11.70 -6.46 -4.18
CA THR A 49 11.48 -6.37 -2.73
C THR A 49 10.33 -7.31 -2.32
N PRO A 50 10.53 -8.21 -1.34
CA PRO A 50 9.52 -9.19 -0.98
C PRO A 50 8.26 -8.52 -0.40
N ARG A 51 7.10 -9.05 -0.78
CA ARG A 51 5.79 -8.57 -0.30
C ARG A 51 5.38 -9.33 0.95
N LEU A 52 4.79 -8.63 1.92
CA LEU A 52 4.21 -9.20 3.13
C LEU A 52 2.70 -8.98 3.11
N ILE A 53 1.96 -10.04 2.80
CA ILE A 53 0.51 -10.01 2.73
C ILE A 53 -0.04 -10.16 4.15
N ILE A 54 -0.76 -9.14 4.64
CA ILE A 54 -1.21 -9.06 6.03
C ILE A 54 -2.73 -9.24 6.06
N ARG A 55 -3.18 -10.41 6.51
CA ARG A 55 -4.61 -10.72 6.72
C ARG A 55 -5.01 -10.46 8.17
N LYS A 56 -4.06 -10.58 9.08
CA LYS A 56 -4.15 -10.27 10.50
C LYS A 56 -2.82 -9.72 10.98
N ALA A 57 -2.82 -8.94 12.07
CA ALA A 57 -1.61 -8.32 12.57
C ALA A 57 -0.49 -9.31 12.89
N SER A 58 -0.80 -10.55 13.30
CA SER A 58 0.25 -11.55 13.56
C SER A 58 0.99 -12.04 12.32
N ASP A 59 0.46 -11.81 11.11
CA ASP A 59 1.15 -12.19 9.86
C ASP A 59 2.41 -11.35 9.61
N ILE A 60 2.53 -10.17 10.25
CA ILE A 60 3.72 -9.33 10.14
C ILE A 60 4.87 -9.82 11.04
N VAL A 61 4.58 -10.67 12.02
CA VAL A 61 5.53 -11.10 13.05
C VAL A 61 6.14 -12.45 12.64
N PRO A 62 7.43 -12.51 12.31
CA PRO A 62 8.12 -13.77 12.06
C PRO A 62 8.04 -14.70 13.29
N PRO A 63 7.94 -16.03 13.12
CA PRO A 63 7.85 -16.95 14.25
C PRO A 63 9.00 -16.81 15.25
N ILE A 64 10.20 -16.48 14.78
CA ILE A 64 11.37 -16.24 15.64
C ILE A 64 11.20 -15.05 16.58
N CYS A 65 10.37 -14.06 16.24
CA CYS A 65 10.05 -12.95 17.13
C CYS A 65 9.09 -13.36 18.25
N LEU A 66 8.40 -14.51 18.14
CA LEU A 66 7.48 -14.99 19.18
C LEU A 66 8.20 -15.66 20.35
N VAL A 67 9.46 -16.07 20.18
CA VAL A 67 10.21 -16.80 21.22
C VAL A 67 10.69 -15.87 22.33
N ASN A 68 10.86 -14.57 22.04
CA ASN A 68 11.42 -13.61 22.97
C ASN A 68 11.04 -12.17 22.63
N HIS A 69 10.54 -11.41 23.62
CA HIS A 69 10.11 -10.02 23.45
C HIS A 69 11.24 -9.07 22.99
N GLN A 70 12.48 -9.31 23.43
CA GLN A 70 13.61 -8.49 22.98
C GLN A 70 13.95 -8.76 21.51
N VAL A 71 13.93 -10.03 21.09
CA VAL A 71 14.10 -10.41 19.68
C VAL A 71 13.00 -9.78 18.83
N HIS A 72 11.76 -9.71 19.35
CA HIS A 72 10.68 -8.98 18.71
C HIS A 72 11.02 -7.49 18.51
N ILE A 73 11.38 -6.77 19.58
CA ILE A 73 11.70 -5.34 19.51
C ILE A 73 12.85 -5.06 18.53
N GLU A 74 13.91 -5.85 18.57
CA GLU A 74 15.12 -5.56 17.79
C GLU A 74 15.02 -6.04 16.34
N ALA A 75 14.40 -7.20 16.08
CA ALA A 75 14.40 -7.81 14.75
C ALA A 75 13.18 -7.42 13.89
N LEU A 76 12.02 -7.18 14.50
CA LEU A 76 10.79 -6.89 13.73
C LEU A 76 10.90 -5.61 12.89
N PRO A 77 11.44 -4.48 13.38
CA PRO A 77 11.63 -3.29 12.55
C PRO A 77 12.51 -3.56 11.32
N ILE A 78 13.62 -4.28 11.50
CA ILE A 78 14.54 -4.60 10.40
C ILE A 78 13.83 -5.51 9.38
N TYR A 79 13.07 -6.50 9.86
CA TYR A 79 12.27 -7.37 9.01
C TYR A 79 11.25 -6.58 8.18
N ILE A 80 10.47 -5.70 8.81
CA ILE A 80 9.45 -4.86 8.15
C ILE A 80 10.09 -3.94 7.11
N GLN A 81 11.21 -3.30 7.45
CA GLN A 81 11.92 -2.37 6.57
C GLN A 81 12.35 -3.01 5.24
N SER A 82 12.60 -4.32 5.24
CA SER A 82 13.00 -5.06 4.04
C SER A 82 11.83 -5.44 3.12
N ARG A 83 10.58 -5.14 3.47
CA ARG A 83 9.39 -5.64 2.78
C ARG A 83 8.41 -4.55 2.35
N ILE A 84 7.59 -4.89 1.37
CA ILE A 84 6.40 -4.12 1.03
C ILE A 84 5.25 -4.64 1.88
N LEU A 85 4.68 -3.80 2.74
CA LEU A 85 3.50 -4.17 3.53
C LEU A 85 2.25 -4.08 2.65
N VAL A 86 1.48 -5.17 2.63
CA VAL A 86 0.26 -5.30 1.83
C VAL A 86 -0.91 -5.78 2.71
N PRO A 87 -1.58 -4.88 3.45
CA PRO A 87 -2.78 -5.22 4.18
C PRO A 87 -3.91 -5.65 3.24
N THR A 88 -4.61 -6.74 3.55
CA THR A 88 -5.69 -7.25 2.68
C THR A 88 -7.05 -6.64 3.00
N ASN A 89 -7.21 -5.98 4.14
CA ASN A 89 -8.44 -5.30 4.56
C ASN A 89 -8.06 -4.10 5.45
N ILE A 90 -8.86 -3.03 5.39
CA ILE A 90 -8.75 -1.84 6.24
C ILE A 90 -8.82 -2.18 7.75
N ASP A 91 -9.58 -3.21 8.13
CA ASP A 91 -9.76 -3.60 9.53
C ASP A 91 -8.47 -4.09 10.20
N VAL A 92 -7.46 -4.42 9.40
CA VAL A 92 -6.13 -4.81 9.89
C VAL A 92 -5.33 -3.60 10.37
N LEU A 93 -5.59 -2.40 9.85
CA LEU A 93 -4.79 -1.21 10.15
C LEU A 93 -4.83 -0.83 11.64
N PRO A 94 -5.97 -0.80 12.35
CA PRO A 94 -5.98 -0.50 13.79
C PRO A 94 -5.16 -1.51 14.62
N THR A 95 -5.22 -2.79 14.29
CA THR A 95 -4.45 -3.81 15.00
C THR A 95 -2.96 -3.70 14.68
N LEU A 96 -2.61 -3.35 13.43
CA LEU A 96 -1.23 -3.02 13.08
C LEU A 96 -0.74 -1.78 13.83
N THR A 97 -1.57 -0.75 13.99
CA THR A 97 -1.22 0.44 14.77
C THR A 97 -0.81 0.04 16.19
N ILE A 98 -1.64 -0.76 16.87
CA ILE A 98 -1.34 -1.24 18.24
C ILE A 98 -0.04 -2.03 18.28
N LEU A 99 0.19 -2.90 17.30
CA LEU A 99 1.40 -3.71 17.24
C LEU A 99 2.66 -2.86 17.00
N MET A 100 2.59 -1.88 16.09
CA MET A 100 3.72 -1.00 15.78
C MET A 100 4.02 -0.03 16.92
N ASP A 101 2.99 0.45 17.62
CA ASP A 101 3.10 1.31 18.80
C ASP A 101 3.75 0.59 19.99
N GLY A 102 3.60 -0.74 20.06
CA GLY A 102 4.29 -1.58 21.04
C GLY A 102 5.82 -1.64 20.88
N ILE A 103 6.37 -1.10 19.78
CA ILE A 103 7.81 -1.05 19.54
C ILE A 103 8.36 0.30 20.04
N PRO A 104 9.34 0.31 20.97
CA PRO A 104 9.88 1.53 21.57
C PRO A 104 10.37 2.57 20.56
N GLU A 105 10.32 3.84 20.97
CA GLU A 105 10.83 4.99 20.20
C GLU A 105 10.20 5.12 18.81
N ASN A 106 8.95 4.67 18.63
CA ASN A 106 8.23 4.65 17.35
C ASN A 106 8.94 3.87 16.23
N LYS A 107 9.92 3.02 16.55
CA LYS A 107 10.69 2.25 15.56
C LYS A 107 9.82 1.34 14.70
N GLY A 108 8.65 0.93 15.20
CA GLY A 108 7.66 0.19 14.43
C GLY A 108 7.21 0.96 13.19
N PHE A 109 6.66 2.16 13.35
CA PHE A 109 6.21 2.96 12.21
C PHE A 109 7.37 3.49 11.35
N GLU A 110 8.51 3.85 11.94
CA GLU A 110 9.69 4.30 11.19
C GLU A 110 10.31 3.19 10.31
N SER A 111 10.00 1.93 10.61
CA SER A 111 10.44 0.80 9.80
C SER A 111 9.63 0.64 8.51
N ILE A 112 8.43 1.20 8.42
CA ILE A 112 7.56 1.07 7.24
C ILE A 112 8.06 2.01 6.15
N ARG A 113 8.77 1.47 5.16
CA ARG A 113 9.27 2.22 3.99
C ARG A 113 8.39 2.09 2.77
N LYS A 114 7.71 0.96 2.63
CA LYS A 114 6.90 0.64 1.45
C LYS A 114 5.54 0.12 1.87
N LEU A 115 4.49 0.84 1.51
CA LEU A 115 3.11 0.51 1.86
C LEU A 115 2.25 0.44 0.61
N ASN A 116 1.53 -0.67 0.45
CA ASN A 116 0.61 -0.88 -0.66
C ASN A 116 -0.79 -1.21 -0.12
N LEU A 117 -1.73 -0.29 -0.34
CA LEU A 117 -3.12 -0.41 0.09
C LEU A 117 -4.08 -0.75 -1.07
N ASN A 118 -3.57 -1.23 -2.21
CA ASN A 118 -4.42 -1.49 -3.40
C ASN A 118 -5.37 -2.68 -3.23
N HIS A 119 -5.13 -3.58 -2.26
CA HIS A 119 -5.87 -4.83 -2.13
C HIS A 119 -7.35 -4.68 -1.75
N PHE A 120 -7.75 -3.55 -1.17
CA PHE A 120 -9.12 -3.39 -0.66
C PHE A 120 -9.85 -2.15 -1.19
N ALA A 121 -9.31 -1.43 -2.19
CA ALA A 121 -9.85 -0.19 -2.76
C ALA A 121 -10.47 0.72 -1.69
N LEU A 122 -9.68 1.64 -1.15
CA LEU A 122 -10.04 2.46 0.00
C LEU A 122 -11.36 3.21 -0.22
N PRO A 123 -12.43 2.92 0.55
CA PRO A 123 -13.67 3.68 0.45
C PRO A 123 -13.58 5.00 1.25
N PRO A 124 -14.37 6.04 0.90
CA PRO A 124 -14.35 7.33 1.59
C PRO A 124 -14.61 7.21 3.10
N THR A 125 -15.52 6.30 3.50
CA THR A 125 -15.87 6.02 4.90
C THR A 125 -14.69 5.52 5.75
N HIS A 126 -13.63 5.05 5.11
CA HIS A 126 -12.42 4.53 5.76
C HIS A 126 -11.18 5.36 5.49
N ALA A 127 -11.28 6.43 4.69
CA ALA A 127 -10.17 7.28 4.33
C ALA A 127 -9.43 7.84 5.55
N VAL A 128 -10.16 8.34 6.55
CA VAL A 128 -9.56 8.89 7.80
C VAL A 128 -8.67 7.86 8.50
N LYS A 129 -9.12 6.59 8.59
CA LYS A 129 -8.36 5.52 9.25
C LYS A 129 -7.08 5.20 8.48
N ALA A 130 -7.17 5.07 7.16
CA ALA A 130 -6.01 4.80 6.31
C ALA A 130 -5.02 5.96 6.34
N MET A 131 -5.49 7.20 6.20
CA MET A 131 -4.65 8.39 6.23
C MET A 131 -3.97 8.56 7.59
N HIS A 132 -4.69 8.32 8.69
CA HIS A 132 -4.07 8.33 10.02
C HIS A 132 -2.91 7.33 10.11
N PHE A 133 -3.11 6.08 9.68
CA PHE A 133 -2.03 5.08 9.64
C PHE A 133 -0.85 5.51 8.77
N ILE A 134 -1.12 6.04 7.58
CA ILE A 134 -0.10 6.56 6.66
C ILE A 134 0.71 7.68 7.31
N THR A 135 0.07 8.63 8.00
CA THR A 135 0.76 9.74 8.66
C THR A 135 1.67 9.33 9.81
N LEU A 136 1.41 8.17 10.45
CA LEU A 136 2.30 7.62 11.47
C LEU A 136 3.60 7.07 10.87
N CYS A 137 3.58 6.65 9.59
CA CYS A 137 4.72 6.10 8.87
C CYS A 137 5.68 7.24 8.43
N SER A 138 6.37 7.86 9.39
CA SER A 138 7.19 9.07 9.18
C SER A 138 8.34 8.91 8.18
N LYS A 139 8.74 7.67 7.89
CA LYS A 139 9.83 7.29 6.97
C LYS A 139 9.33 6.60 5.69
N LEU A 140 8.04 6.73 5.37
CA LEU A 140 7.46 6.13 4.18
C LEU A 140 8.10 6.70 2.91
N GLU A 141 8.56 5.82 2.03
CA GLU A 141 9.26 6.14 0.77
C GLU A 141 8.38 5.82 -0.45
N ASP A 142 7.72 4.65 -0.43
CA ASP A 142 6.85 4.18 -1.50
C ASP A 142 5.42 3.98 -0.97
N LEU A 143 4.45 4.68 -1.55
CA LEU A 143 3.03 4.55 -1.22
C LEU A 143 2.21 4.20 -2.46
N THR A 144 1.42 3.13 -2.36
CA THR A 144 0.43 2.73 -3.38
C THR A 144 -0.97 2.75 -2.76
N LEU A 145 -1.90 3.44 -3.41
CA LEU A 145 -3.28 3.59 -2.98
C LEU A 145 -4.24 3.34 -4.15
N THR A 146 -5.31 2.60 -3.91
CA THR A 146 -6.47 2.57 -4.80
C THR A 146 -7.65 3.21 -4.07
N LEU A 147 -8.26 4.23 -4.64
CA LEU A 147 -9.42 4.93 -4.09
C LEU A 147 -10.70 4.35 -4.71
N ASP A 148 -11.64 3.89 -3.88
CA ASP A 148 -12.93 3.37 -4.32
C ASP A 148 -13.90 4.53 -4.55
N CYS A 149 -14.17 4.83 -5.81
CA CYS A 149 -15.11 5.85 -6.23
C CYS A 149 -16.37 5.25 -6.90
N ARG A 150 -16.64 3.95 -6.69
CA ARG A 150 -17.72 3.24 -7.40
C ARG A 150 -19.12 3.69 -6.98
N GLU A 151 -19.27 4.16 -5.74
CA GLU A 151 -20.54 4.66 -5.21
C GLU A 151 -20.96 6.01 -5.83
N PHE A 152 -20.05 6.70 -6.51
CA PHE A 152 -20.33 8.01 -7.08
C PHE A 152 -20.91 7.89 -8.49
N THR A 153 -22.20 8.15 -8.61
CA THR A 153 -22.97 8.08 -9.86
C THR A 153 -22.71 9.26 -10.80
N HIS A 154 -22.15 10.34 -10.27
CA HIS A 154 -21.81 11.55 -11.00
C HIS A 154 -20.30 11.69 -11.16
N PRO A 155 -19.82 12.30 -12.26
CA PRO A 155 -18.41 12.62 -12.41
C PRO A 155 -17.98 13.51 -11.23
N LEU A 156 -17.03 13.01 -10.44
CA LEU A 156 -16.47 13.75 -9.32
C LEU A 156 -15.48 14.78 -9.81
N GLU A 157 -15.56 15.97 -9.24
CA GLU A 157 -14.50 16.97 -9.40
C GLU A 157 -13.27 16.58 -8.57
N ARG A 158 -12.09 16.95 -9.08
CA ARG A 158 -10.79 16.80 -8.39
C ARG A 158 -10.84 17.22 -6.91
N ALA A 159 -11.38 18.40 -6.64
CA ALA A 159 -11.44 18.97 -5.28
C ALA A 159 -12.29 18.12 -4.33
N SER A 160 -13.34 17.47 -4.84
CA SER A 160 -14.17 16.58 -4.04
C SER A 160 -13.37 15.35 -3.62
N ILE A 161 -12.60 14.74 -4.51
CA ILE A 161 -11.82 13.53 -4.21
C ILE A 161 -10.72 13.82 -3.20
N THR A 162 -9.96 14.91 -3.39
CA THR A 162 -8.88 15.26 -2.46
C THR A 162 -9.42 15.47 -1.04
N ASN A 163 -10.59 16.11 -0.92
CA ASN A 163 -11.24 16.35 0.36
C ASN A 163 -11.86 15.09 0.97
N LEU A 164 -12.58 14.29 0.17
CA LEU A 164 -13.23 13.06 0.62
C LEU A 164 -12.22 12.03 1.15
N PHE A 165 -11.06 11.94 0.51
CA PHE A 165 -10.02 10.99 0.89
C PHE A 165 -8.93 11.59 1.78
N HIS A 166 -9.05 12.86 2.16
CA HIS A 166 -8.06 13.57 2.99
C HIS A 166 -6.63 13.50 2.44
N LEU A 167 -6.49 13.60 1.12
CA LEU A 167 -5.22 13.37 0.41
C LEU A 167 -4.13 14.40 0.73
N ASP A 168 -4.52 15.60 1.20
CA ASP A 168 -3.59 16.63 1.69
C ASP A 168 -2.70 16.12 2.83
N THR A 169 -3.14 15.12 3.59
CA THR A 169 -2.36 14.53 4.71
C THR A 169 -1.12 13.76 4.25
N ILE A 170 -1.03 13.41 2.97
CA ILE A 170 0.14 12.75 2.37
C ILE A 170 1.24 13.77 2.07
N ILE A 171 0.88 15.04 1.82
CA ILE A 171 1.84 16.08 1.45
C ILE A 171 2.87 16.33 2.56
N PRO A 172 2.57 16.33 3.87
CA PRO A 172 3.63 16.50 4.87
C PRO A 172 4.70 15.38 4.95
N LEU A 173 4.52 14.21 4.31
CA LEU A 173 5.41 13.05 4.48
C LEU A 173 6.81 13.28 3.88
N PRO A 174 7.87 13.48 4.68
CA PRO A 174 9.11 14.08 4.20
C PRO A 174 9.99 13.15 3.34
N TYR A 175 9.82 11.84 3.45
CA TYR A 175 10.64 10.84 2.75
C TYR A 175 9.95 10.20 1.56
N LEU A 176 8.70 10.58 1.26
CA LEU A 176 7.93 9.99 0.18
C LEU A 176 8.58 10.34 -1.16
N ARG A 177 8.93 9.33 -1.95
CA ARG A 177 9.59 9.44 -3.26
C ARG A 177 8.67 9.01 -4.38
N THR A 178 7.92 7.95 -4.16
CA THR A 178 7.02 7.38 -5.15
C THR A 178 5.62 7.30 -4.58
N LEU A 179 4.67 7.91 -5.28
CA LEU A 179 3.26 7.87 -4.96
C LEU A 179 2.51 7.30 -6.16
N ARG A 180 1.88 6.15 -5.98
CA ARG A 180 0.97 5.56 -6.97
C ARG A 180 -0.45 5.66 -6.47
N ILE A 181 -1.31 6.30 -7.26
CA ILE A 181 -2.72 6.47 -6.95
C ILE A 181 -3.53 6.00 -8.14
N ASP A 182 -4.37 5.02 -7.86
CA ASP A 182 -5.33 4.45 -8.80
C ASP A 182 -6.75 4.81 -8.31
N ILE A 183 -7.67 5.07 -9.23
CA ILE A 183 -9.07 5.37 -8.90
C ILE A 183 -9.96 4.28 -9.48
N ASP A 184 -10.56 3.48 -8.61
CA ASP A 184 -11.52 2.46 -9.03
C ASP A 184 -12.89 3.10 -9.25
N THR A 185 -13.28 3.17 -10.52
CA THR A 185 -14.61 3.59 -10.97
C THR A 185 -15.37 2.44 -11.62
N SER A 186 -14.86 1.21 -11.50
CA SER A 186 -15.48 0.05 -12.12
C SER A 186 -16.87 -0.19 -11.51
N PRO A 187 -17.90 -0.48 -12.32
CA PRO A 187 -19.19 -0.84 -11.76
C PRO A 187 -19.02 -2.06 -10.86
N GLU A 188 -19.65 -2.04 -9.68
CA GLU A 188 -19.60 -3.15 -8.73
C GLU A 188 -19.85 -4.47 -9.47
N PRO A 189 -18.98 -5.49 -9.30
CA PRO A 189 -19.15 -6.75 -9.99
C PRO A 189 -20.53 -7.30 -9.63
N LEU A 190 -21.38 -7.45 -10.66
CA LEU A 190 -22.71 -8.00 -10.48
C LEU A 190 -22.57 -9.33 -9.72
N PRO A 191 -23.39 -9.58 -8.68
CA PRO A 191 -23.33 -10.83 -7.95
C PRO A 191 -23.41 -11.98 -8.96
N PRO A 192 -22.65 -13.07 -8.74
CA PRO A 192 -22.65 -14.20 -9.67
C PRO A 192 -24.09 -14.62 -9.91
N ASP A 193 -24.52 -14.56 -11.17
CA ASP A 193 -25.90 -14.83 -11.55
C ASP A 193 -26.26 -16.20 -10.96
N PRO A 194 -27.26 -16.31 -10.07
CA PRO A 194 -27.57 -17.56 -9.38
C PRO A 194 -27.90 -18.71 -10.35
N LEU A 195 -28.14 -18.39 -11.62
CA LEU A 195 -28.35 -19.34 -12.71
C LEU A 195 -27.04 -19.85 -13.37
N GLN A 196 -25.86 -19.34 -13.02
CA GLN A 196 -24.56 -19.84 -13.57
C GLN A 196 -24.19 -21.24 -13.09
N HIS A 197 -24.78 -21.71 -11.98
CA HIS A 197 -24.61 -23.09 -11.51
C HIS A 197 -25.68 -24.05 -12.05
N LEU A 198 -26.69 -23.56 -12.78
CA LEU A 198 -27.58 -24.47 -13.50
C LEU A 198 -26.82 -25.02 -14.71
N PRO A 199 -26.83 -26.35 -14.93
CA PRO A 199 -26.24 -26.92 -16.13
C PRO A 199 -26.87 -26.21 -17.34
N MET A 200 -26.05 -25.60 -18.19
CA MET A 200 -26.50 -24.94 -19.41
C MET A 200 -27.33 -25.93 -20.24
N MET A 201 -28.66 -25.91 -20.08
CA MET A 201 -29.54 -26.33 -21.16
C MET A 201 -29.37 -25.28 -22.25
N ARG A 202 -28.47 -25.54 -23.20
CA ARG A 202 -28.31 -24.79 -24.45
C ARG A 202 -29.58 -24.93 -25.31
N ASN A 203 -30.69 -24.38 -24.86
CA ASN A 203 -31.83 -24.13 -25.73
C ASN A 203 -31.65 -22.74 -26.33
N MET A 204 -30.80 -22.69 -27.35
CA MET A 204 -30.77 -21.60 -28.33
C MET A 204 -32.13 -21.59 -29.04
N GLN A 205 -33.13 -20.92 -28.48
CA GLN A 205 -34.36 -20.63 -29.22
C GLN A 205 -34.04 -19.53 -30.24
N ARG A 206 -33.73 -19.96 -31.47
CA ARG A 206 -33.72 -19.11 -32.66
C ARG A 206 -35.17 -18.83 -33.06
N THR A 207 -35.72 -17.70 -32.64
CA THR A 207 -36.96 -17.19 -33.23
C THR A 207 -36.61 -16.51 -34.56
N LYS A 208 -36.79 -17.25 -35.67
CA LYS A 208 -36.85 -16.67 -37.01
C LYS A 208 -38.20 -15.98 -37.17
N ILE A 209 -38.19 -14.66 -37.30
CA ILE A 209 -39.37 -13.91 -37.74
C ILE A 209 -39.13 -13.57 -39.21
N VAL A 210 -39.99 -14.11 -40.07
CA VAL A 210 -40.00 -13.77 -41.51
C VAL A 210 -41.05 -12.69 -41.70
N ARG A 211 -40.63 -11.49 -42.12
CA ARG A 211 -41.49 -10.47 -42.72
C ARG A 211 -40.91 -10.15 -44.09
N ASP A 212 -41.77 -10.17 -45.11
CA ASP A 212 -41.48 -9.72 -46.48
C ASP A 212 -40.23 -10.36 -47.12
N GLY A 213 -40.07 -11.68 -46.96
CA GLY A 213 -39.04 -12.44 -47.68
C GLY A 213 -37.59 -12.24 -47.21
N VAL A 214 -37.34 -11.41 -46.19
CA VAL A 214 -36.01 -11.18 -45.62
C VAL A 214 -35.89 -11.84 -44.25
N VAL A 215 -34.96 -12.79 -44.12
CA VAL A 215 -34.64 -13.43 -42.83
C VAL A 215 -33.79 -12.47 -42.00
N VAL A 216 -34.39 -11.80 -41.03
CA VAL A 216 -33.65 -10.98 -40.06
C VAL A 216 -33.27 -11.83 -38.85
N GLU A 217 -32.01 -12.24 -38.77
CA GLU A 217 -31.47 -12.94 -37.60
C GLU A 217 -31.14 -11.92 -36.50
N LYS A 218 -32.08 -11.70 -35.56
CA LYS A 218 -31.91 -10.74 -34.47
C LYS A 218 -31.08 -11.37 -33.34
N ARG A 219 -29.75 -11.25 -33.41
CA ARG A 219 -28.87 -11.50 -32.25
C ARG A 219 -29.12 -10.41 -31.21
N ARG A 220 -29.81 -10.74 -30.12
CA ARG A 220 -29.82 -9.91 -28.91
C ARG A 220 -28.44 -10.03 -28.24
N SER A 221 -27.46 -9.25 -28.70
CA SER A 221 -26.30 -8.94 -27.88
C SER A 221 -26.74 -8.05 -26.74
N ARG A 222 -26.57 -8.54 -25.50
CA ARG A 222 -26.71 -7.74 -24.28
C ARG A 222 -25.80 -6.52 -24.39
N SER A 223 -26.39 -5.33 -24.31
CA SER A 223 -25.84 -4.11 -23.70
C SER A 223 -24.33 -3.88 -23.87
N MET A 224 -23.90 -3.38 -25.04
CA MET A 224 -22.70 -2.54 -25.08
C MET A 224 -23.08 -1.18 -24.48
N ARG A 225 -22.79 -0.97 -23.18
CA ARG A 225 -22.66 0.39 -22.65
C ARG A 225 -21.38 0.96 -23.26
N ALA A 226 -21.50 2.06 -23.98
CA ALA A 226 -20.37 2.78 -24.51
C ALA A 226 -19.52 3.30 -23.34
N TYR A 227 -18.36 2.68 -23.14
CA TYR A 227 -17.30 3.28 -22.34
C TYR A 227 -16.58 4.27 -23.24
N THR A 228 -16.87 5.55 -23.08
CA THR A 228 -16.07 6.60 -23.69
C THR A 228 -14.75 6.63 -22.92
N PHE A 229 -13.73 5.95 -23.44
CA PHE A 229 -12.38 6.03 -22.91
C PHE A 229 -11.83 7.43 -23.20
N TYR A 230 -11.91 8.32 -22.22
CA TYR A 230 -11.17 9.58 -22.26
C TYR A 230 -9.68 9.24 -22.12
N LYS A 231 -8.91 9.52 -23.17
CA LYS A 231 -7.47 9.28 -23.21
C LYS A 231 -6.77 10.60 -22.90
N GLY A 232 -6.06 10.68 -21.79
CA GLY A 232 -5.26 11.86 -21.41
C GLY A 232 -5.69 12.49 -20.08
N ASN A 233 -4.96 13.54 -19.67
CA ASN A 233 -5.07 14.28 -18.40
C ASN A 233 -6.49 14.76 -18.02
N ASP A 234 -7.47 14.62 -18.90
CA ASP A 234 -8.88 14.94 -18.66
C ASP A 234 -9.61 13.88 -17.81
N THR A 235 -9.00 12.72 -17.56
CA THR A 235 -9.54 11.76 -16.60
C THR A 235 -9.43 12.31 -15.17
N VAL A 236 -10.40 11.97 -14.33
CA VAL A 236 -10.39 12.30 -12.89
C VAL A 236 -9.07 11.88 -12.23
N GLU A 237 -8.58 10.70 -12.60
CA GLU A 237 -7.29 10.19 -12.15
C GLU A 237 -6.12 11.07 -12.61
N GLY A 238 -6.08 11.47 -13.88
CA GLY A 238 -5.10 12.42 -14.40
C GLY A 238 -5.11 13.75 -13.64
N GLN A 239 -6.30 14.28 -13.34
CA GLN A 239 -6.46 15.52 -12.58
C GLN A 239 -5.95 15.38 -11.13
N VAL A 240 -6.22 14.27 -10.46
CA VAL A 240 -5.72 13.98 -9.10
C VAL A 240 -4.20 13.81 -9.10
N ARG A 241 -3.64 13.13 -10.10
CA ARG A 241 -2.18 12.98 -10.23
C ARG A 241 -1.49 14.32 -10.46
N GLU A 242 -2.01 15.15 -11.35
CA GLU A 242 -1.49 16.51 -11.57
C GLU A 242 -1.63 17.39 -10.32
N TRP A 243 -2.74 17.27 -9.57
CA TRP A 243 -2.88 17.94 -8.25
C TRP A 243 -1.73 17.58 -7.31
N PHE A 244 -1.38 16.30 -7.17
CA PHE A 244 -0.26 15.90 -6.32
C PHE A 244 1.06 16.48 -6.82
N LYS A 245 1.35 16.38 -8.13
CA LYS A 245 2.58 16.93 -8.70
C LYS A 245 2.73 18.42 -8.41
N ASP A 246 1.66 19.19 -8.58
CA ASP A 246 1.64 20.62 -8.26
C ASP A 246 1.93 20.85 -6.77
N ARG A 247 1.25 20.13 -5.88
CA ARG A 247 1.41 20.28 -4.43
C ARG A 247 2.77 19.84 -3.91
N PHE A 248 3.36 18.77 -4.45
CA PHE A 248 4.73 18.36 -4.13
C PHE A 248 5.75 19.40 -4.61
N ARG A 249 5.55 19.98 -5.80
CA ARG A 249 6.39 21.05 -6.33
C ARG A 249 6.31 22.33 -5.51
N GLU A 250 5.12 22.72 -5.04
CA GLU A 250 4.91 23.87 -4.14
C GLU A 250 5.73 23.75 -2.84
N VAL A 251 5.88 22.54 -2.31
CA VAL A 251 6.72 22.27 -1.13
C VAL A 251 8.18 21.95 -1.48
N GLY A 252 8.59 22.16 -2.74
CA GLY A 252 9.97 22.01 -3.20
C GLY A 252 10.44 20.56 -3.28
N ARG A 253 9.55 19.59 -3.50
CA ARG A 253 9.89 18.18 -3.59
C ARG A 253 9.56 17.59 -4.95
N ASP A 254 10.44 16.69 -5.38
CA ASP A 254 10.26 15.91 -6.60
C ASP A 254 9.77 14.51 -6.21
N VAL A 255 8.48 14.26 -6.41
CA VAL A 255 7.82 12.98 -6.10
C VAL A 255 7.28 12.42 -7.39
N GLU A 256 7.64 11.17 -7.68
CA GLU A 256 7.14 10.48 -8.85
C GLU A 256 5.70 10.03 -8.61
N VAL A 257 4.76 10.74 -9.25
CA VAL A 257 3.33 10.41 -9.18
C VAL A 257 2.96 9.52 -10.37
N LEU A 258 2.78 8.24 -10.08
CA LEU A 258 2.40 7.20 -11.02
C LEU A 258 0.90 6.93 -10.94
N GLY A 259 0.35 6.30 -11.96
CA GLY A 259 -0.80 5.43 -11.75
C GLY A 259 -0.81 4.33 -12.78
N ASP A 260 -1.89 3.56 -12.84
CA ASP A 260 -2.05 2.45 -13.77
C ASP A 260 -1.92 2.92 -15.22
N GLY A 261 -0.68 2.92 -15.71
CA GLY A 261 -0.36 2.85 -17.11
C GLY A 261 -0.63 1.42 -17.56
N VAL A 262 -1.48 1.29 -18.57
CA VAL A 262 -1.37 0.18 -19.53
C VAL A 262 0.08 0.06 -19.99
#